data_AF-A0A5P9P0Y4-F1
#
_entry.id   AF-A0A5P9P0Y4-F1
#
_cell.length_a   1.000
_cell.length_b   1.000
_cell.length_c   1.000
_cell.angle_alpha   90.00
_cell.angle_beta   90.00
_cell.angle_gamma   90.00
#
_symmetry.space_group_name_H-M   'P 1'
#
loop_
_entity.id
_entity.type
_entity.pdbx_description
1 polymer ?
#
loop_
_entity_poly.entity_id
_entity_poly.type
_entity_poly.pdbx_seq_one_letter_code
_entity_poly.pdbx_strand_id
1 'polypeptide(L)'
;MSIRMLRCFECGHGYIGDDPHPARCPACRSSLVPPAGSLAIFDQSTWKSANGLSKLRISAVDEHGRLFEFGIAARNGMAKLVELRIDDAPVDPRFVRTAVQIPSLIETKLEETGLSVESPVDSFPPRSSARD
;
A
#
# COMPACT_ATOMS: atom_id res chain seq x y z
N MET A 1 7.74 -20.94 -0.91
CA MET A 1 8.48 -19.82 -0.31
C MET A 1 8.70 -18.79 -1.40
N SER A 2 7.98 -17.68 -1.34
CA SER A 2 8.15 -16.58 -2.29
C SER A 2 8.99 -15.53 -1.59
N ILE A 3 10.17 -15.24 -2.13
CA ILE A 3 11.03 -14.18 -1.64
C ILE A 3 10.51 -12.86 -2.21
N ARG A 4 10.21 -11.88 -1.36
CA ARG A 4 9.80 -10.54 -1.80
C ARG A 4 10.76 -9.49 -1.25
N MET A 5 11.05 -8.48 -2.08
CA MET A 5 11.77 -7.30 -1.63
C MET A 5 10.76 -6.39 -0.91
N LEU A 6 10.93 -6.25 0.39
CA LEU A 6 10.07 -5.46 1.27
C LEU A 6 10.75 -4.13 1.58
N ARG A 7 9.95 -3.10 1.88
CA ARG A 7 10.45 -1.81 2.33
C ARG A 7 9.68 -1.36 3.56
N CYS A 8 10.38 -0.97 4.62
CA CYS A 8 9.74 -0.36 5.77
C CYS A 8 9.18 1.02 5.42
N PHE A 9 7.92 1.27 5.79
CA PHE A 9 7.26 2.54 5.55
C PHE A 9 7.59 3.63 6.58
N GLU A 10 8.39 3.31 7.60
CA GLU A 10 8.87 4.30 8.58
C GLU A 10 10.29 4.75 8.27
N CYS A 11 11.24 3.82 8.21
CA CYS A 11 12.66 4.15 8.01
C CYS A 11 13.13 4.02 6.55
N GLY A 12 12.28 3.50 5.65
CA GLY A 12 12.64 3.30 4.23
C GLY A 12 13.61 2.14 3.96
N HIS A 13 14.05 1.41 4.98
CA HIS A 13 14.97 0.28 4.81
C HIS A 13 14.34 -0.83 3.95
N GLY A 14 15.03 -1.17 2.86
CA GLY A 14 14.68 -2.30 2.00
C GLY A 14 15.33 -3.58 2.50
N TYR A 15 14.58 -4.66 2.58
CA TYR A 15 15.07 -5.97 3.03
C TYR A 15 14.37 -7.09 2.29
N ILE A 16 15.05 -8.23 2.21
CA ILE A 16 14.48 -9.46 1.65
C ILE A 16 13.71 -10.15 2.76
N GLY A 17 12.41 -10.36 2.57
CA GLY A 17 11.57 -11.10 3.51
C GLY A 17 11.05 -12.37 2.88
N ASP A 18 11.03 -13.45 3.68
CA ASP A 18 10.22 -14.63 3.40
C ASP A 18 8.75 -14.29 3.62
N ASP A 19 7.85 -14.89 2.84
CA ASP A 19 6.40 -14.75 3.03
C ASP A 19 5.87 -15.97 3.83
N PRO A 20 5.17 -15.78 4.97
CA PRO A 20 4.90 -14.53 5.68
C PRO A 20 6.13 -14.05 6.49
N HIS A 21 6.44 -12.74 6.39
CA HIS A 21 7.57 -12.15 7.11
C HIS A 21 7.18 -11.80 8.56
N PRO A 22 8.12 -11.50 9.47
CA PRO A 22 7.84 -11.26 10.90
C PRO A 22 6.97 -10.04 11.24
N ALA A 23 6.30 -9.41 10.26
CA ALA A 23 5.51 -8.20 10.42
C ALA A 23 6.26 -7.01 11.05
N ARG A 24 7.60 -7.04 11.05
CA ARG A 24 8.46 -6.00 11.64
C ARG A 24 9.69 -5.72 10.81
N CYS A 25 10.10 -4.46 10.80
CA CYS A 25 11.34 -4.05 10.15
C CYS A 25 12.56 -4.56 10.94
N PRO A 26 13.55 -5.20 10.28
CA PRO A 26 14.77 -5.65 10.96
C PRO A 26 15.66 -4.49 11.45
N ALA A 27 15.55 -3.30 10.83
CA ALA A 27 16.38 -2.14 11.19
C ALA A 27 15.79 -1.30 12.34
N CYS A 28 14.51 -0.90 12.24
CA CYS A 28 13.88 -0.03 13.23
C CYS A 28 12.84 -0.74 14.13
N ARG A 29 12.56 -2.04 13.90
CA ARG A 29 11.56 -2.85 14.64
C ARG A 29 10.10 -2.37 14.53
N SER A 30 9.85 -1.37 13.70
CA SER A 30 8.52 -0.87 13.36
C SER A 30 7.63 -1.94 12.74
N SER A 31 6.34 -1.91 13.08
CA SER A 31 5.28 -2.68 12.41
C SER A 31 4.81 -2.04 11.10
N LEU A 32 5.27 -0.82 10.77
CA LEU A 32 4.97 -0.13 9.51
C LEU A 32 5.79 -0.74 8.37
N VAL A 33 5.40 -1.95 7.98
CA VAL A 33 5.96 -2.74 6.90
C VAL A 33 4.80 -3.32 6.05
N PRO A 34 5.08 -3.84 4.84
CA PRO A 34 4.05 -4.44 4.00
C PRO A 34 3.29 -5.58 4.71
N PRO A 35 2.16 -6.03 4.15
CA PRO A 35 1.41 -7.17 4.67
C PRO A 35 2.31 -8.41 4.80
N ALA A 36 2.21 -9.08 5.94
CA ALA A 36 2.89 -10.34 6.17
C ALA A 36 1.94 -11.44 5.70
N GLY A 37 2.23 -12.06 4.56
CA GLY A 37 1.32 -12.98 3.92
C GLY A 37 0.21 -12.29 3.13
N SER A 38 -0.90 -13.00 3.00
CA SER A 38 -2.07 -12.52 2.24
C SER A 38 -2.88 -11.50 3.03
N LEU A 39 -3.49 -10.54 2.34
CA LEU A 39 -4.52 -9.68 2.92
C LEU A 39 -5.91 -10.29 2.72
N ALA A 40 -6.72 -10.27 3.76
CA ALA A 40 -8.15 -10.60 3.72
C ALA A 40 -8.96 -9.33 3.95
N ILE A 41 -9.69 -8.88 2.92
CA ILE A 41 -10.62 -7.75 3.03
C ILE A 41 -11.85 -8.20 3.82
N PHE A 42 -12.23 -7.44 4.84
CA PHE A 42 -13.41 -7.71 5.66
C PHE A 42 -14.43 -6.57 5.66
N ASP A 43 -14.00 -5.34 5.34
CA ASP A 43 -14.89 -4.20 5.23
C ASP A 43 -14.49 -3.28 4.08
N GLN A 44 -15.49 -2.67 3.46
CA GLN A 44 -15.30 -1.68 2.42
C GLN A 44 -16.43 -0.65 2.46
N SER A 45 -16.07 0.62 2.29
CA SER A 45 -17.04 1.70 2.18
C SER A 45 -16.70 2.61 1.02
N THR A 46 -17.73 2.93 0.22
CA THR A 46 -17.59 3.80 -0.94
C THR A 46 -18.43 5.04 -0.72
N TRP A 47 -17.81 6.20 -0.88
CA TRP A 47 -18.48 7.48 -0.91
C TRP A 47 -18.34 8.08 -2.30
N LYS A 48 -19.45 8.50 -2.90
CA LYS A 48 -19.45 9.20 -4.19
C LYS A 48 -20.01 10.60 -3.99
N SER A 49 -19.32 11.59 -4.54
CA SER A 49 -19.78 12.97 -4.60
C SER A 49 -20.38 13.29 -5.97
N ALA A 50 -21.32 14.25 -5.99
CA ALA A 50 -21.96 14.75 -7.20
C ALA A 50 -20.97 15.37 -8.21
N ASN A 51 -19.77 15.76 -7.77
CA ASN A 51 -18.72 16.33 -8.64
C ASN A 51 -17.84 15.28 -9.34
N GLY A 52 -18.20 13.99 -9.26
CA GLY A 52 -17.45 12.89 -9.88
C GLY A 52 -16.22 12.42 -9.08
N LEU A 53 -15.98 12.97 -7.89
CA LEU A 53 -15.02 12.44 -6.93
C LEU A 53 -15.64 11.25 -6.17
N SER A 54 -14.96 10.12 -6.17
CA SER A 54 -15.27 8.97 -5.33
C SER A 54 -14.15 8.77 -4.31
N LYS A 55 -14.50 8.34 -3.11
CA LYS A 55 -13.56 7.86 -2.09
C LYS A 55 -13.94 6.43 -1.74
N LEU A 56 -12.98 5.53 -1.81
CA LEU A 56 -13.12 4.15 -1.41
C LEU A 56 -12.23 3.94 -0.19
N ARG A 57 -12.79 3.37 0.87
CA ARG A 57 -12.03 2.89 2.02
C ARG A 57 -12.14 1.38 2.07
N ILE A 58 -11.00 0.70 2.14
CA ILE A 58 -10.91 -0.76 2.25
C ILE A 58 -10.19 -1.09 3.54
N SER A 59 -10.78 -1.97 4.32
CA SER A 59 -10.20 -2.49 5.55
C SER A 59 -9.88 -3.97 5.35
N ALA A 60 -8.63 -4.33 5.59
CA ALA A 60 -8.13 -5.69 5.45
C ALA A 60 -7.27 -6.10 6.64
N VAL A 61 -7.16 -7.40 6.89
CA VAL A 61 -6.22 -7.97 7.85
C VAL A 61 -5.20 -8.84 7.14
N ASP A 62 -3.96 -8.85 7.62
CA ASP A 62 -2.96 -9.82 7.18
C ASP A 62 -2.98 -11.11 8.02
N GLU A 63 -2.09 -12.05 7.73
CA GLU A 63 -2.01 -13.34 8.45
C GLU A 63 -1.57 -13.17 9.93
N HIS A 64 -0.99 -12.02 10.28
CA HIS A 64 -0.65 -11.66 11.65
C HIS A 64 -1.79 -10.92 12.37
N GLY A 65 -2.94 -10.74 11.71
CA GLY A 65 -4.09 -10.03 12.26
C GLY A 65 -3.91 -8.52 12.36
N ARG A 66 -2.92 -7.94 11.67
CA ARG A 66 -2.71 -6.49 11.64
C ARG A 66 -3.75 -5.84 10.74
N LEU A 67 -4.30 -4.72 11.19
CA LEU A 67 -5.31 -3.98 10.44
C LEU A 67 -4.64 -3.06 9.41
N PHE A 68 -5.03 -3.20 8.15
CA PHE A 68 -4.66 -2.31 7.06
C PHE A 68 -5.88 -1.53 6.59
N GLU A 69 -5.85 -0.21 6.72
CA GLU A 69 -6.86 0.68 6.16
C GLU A 69 -6.30 1.42 4.95
N PHE A 70 -6.91 1.20 3.79
CA PHE A 70 -6.55 1.86 2.54
C PHE A 70 -7.58 2.94 2.21
N GLY A 71 -7.15 4.19 2.12
CA GLY A 71 -7.97 5.29 1.61
C GLY A 71 -7.60 5.59 0.17
N ILE A 72 -8.55 5.37 -0.74
CA ILE A 72 -8.37 5.51 -2.18
C ILE A 72 -9.27 6.63 -2.68
N ALA A 73 -8.69 7.65 -3.31
CA ALA A 73 -9.43 8.68 -4.01
C ALA A 73 -9.51 8.31 -5.49
N ALA A 74 -10.71 8.38 -6.07
CA ALA A 74 -10.91 8.12 -7.48
C ALA A 74 -11.64 9.27 -8.17
N ARG A 75 -11.21 9.61 -9.38
CA ARG A 75 -11.83 10.64 -10.21
C ARG A 75 -11.76 10.22 -11.67
N ASN A 76 -12.88 10.30 -12.39
CA ASN A 76 -12.96 9.94 -13.81
C ASN A 76 -12.43 8.54 -14.13
N GLY A 77 -12.70 7.55 -13.25
CA GLY A 77 -12.23 6.18 -13.41
C GLY A 77 -10.78 5.92 -12.98
N MET A 78 -10.00 6.96 -12.65
CA MET A 78 -8.62 6.82 -12.16
C MET A 78 -8.60 6.79 -10.63
N ALA A 79 -8.07 5.73 -10.04
CA ALA A 79 -7.94 5.53 -8.61
C ALA A 79 -6.50 5.76 -8.14
N LYS A 80 -6.38 6.42 -6.99
CA LYS A 80 -5.11 6.73 -6.35
C LYS A 80 -5.19 6.46 -4.85
N LEU A 81 -4.25 5.67 -4.34
CA LEU A 81 -4.07 5.49 -2.90
C LEU A 81 -3.58 6.81 -2.29
N VAL A 82 -4.40 7.40 -1.42
CA VAL A 82 -4.13 8.69 -0.75
C VAL A 82 -3.81 8.52 0.73
N GLU A 83 -4.20 7.40 1.32
CA GLU A 83 -4.02 7.11 2.74
C GLU A 83 -3.76 5.61 2.92
N LEU A 84 -2.84 5.29 3.82
CA LEU A 84 -2.61 3.93 4.31
C LEU A 84 -2.41 4.03 5.83
N ARG A 85 -3.09 3.18 6.59
CA ARG A 85 -2.90 3.03 8.03
C ARG A 85 -2.67 1.56 8.37
N ILE A 86 -1.78 1.31 9.31
CA ILE A 86 -1.46 -0.03 9.82
C ILE A 86 -1.64 0.01 11.33
N ASP A 87 -2.56 -0.78 11.88
CA ASP A 87 -2.92 -0.77 13.31
C ASP A 87 -3.16 0.68 13.82
N ASP A 88 -4.02 1.42 13.11
CA ASP A 88 -4.32 2.85 13.31
C ASP A 88 -3.18 3.86 13.11
N ALA A 89 -1.94 3.40 12.94
CA ALA A 89 -0.80 4.27 12.70
C ALA A 89 -0.76 4.72 11.23
N PRO A 90 -0.76 6.05 10.95
CA PRO A 90 -0.70 6.55 9.58
C PRO A 90 0.66 6.29 8.97
N VAL A 91 0.65 5.82 7.72
CA VAL A 91 1.86 5.64 6.92
C VAL A 91 2.13 6.90 6.12
N ASP A 92 3.37 7.38 6.11
CA ASP A 92 3.75 8.55 5.33
C ASP A 92 3.56 8.26 3.82
N PRO A 93 2.79 9.10 3.10
CA PRO A 93 2.49 8.91 1.68
C PRO A 93 3.71 8.75 0.77
N ARG A 94 4.87 9.27 1.19
CA ARG A 94 6.15 9.12 0.47
C ARG A 94 6.57 7.66 0.34
N PHE A 95 6.24 6.83 1.31
CA PHE A 95 6.54 5.39 1.26
C PHE A 95 5.42 4.58 0.60
N VAL A 96 4.18 5.08 0.66
CA VAL A 96 3.02 4.47 0.00
C VAL A 96 3.18 4.46 -1.52
N ARG A 97 3.64 5.57 -2.11
CA ARG A 97 3.78 5.73 -3.58
C ARG A 97 4.85 4.85 -4.21
N THR A 98 5.81 4.38 -3.43
CA THR A 98 7.01 3.68 -3.93
C THR A 98 7.02 2.20 -3.58
N ALA A 99 6.20 1.76 -2.62
CA ALA A 99 6.31 0.41 -2.05
C ALA A 99 5.02 -0.41 -2.07
N VAL A 100 3.88 0.18 -2.43
CA VAL A 100 2.63 -0.56 -2.53
C VAL A 100 2.27 -0.70 -4.00
N GLN A 101 2.70 -1.81 -4.61
CA GLN A 101 1.82 -2.43 -5.59
C GLN A 101 0.52 -2.67 -4.86
N ILE A 102 -0.54 -2.02 -5.31
CA ILE A 102 -1.89 -2.29 -4.82
C ILE A 102 -2.04 -3.81 -4.92
N PRO A 103 -2.23 -4.54 -3.81
CA PRO A 103 -2.38 -5.99 -3.87
C PRO A 103 -3.49 -6.31 -4.87
N SER A 104 -3.30 -7.33 -5.70
CA SER A 104 -4.25 -7.69 -6.77
C SER A 104 -5.69 -7.82 -6.25
N LEU A 105 -5.86 -8.21 -4.99
CA LEU A 105 -7.15 -8.23 -4.31
C LEU A 105 -7.85 -6.86 -4.27
N ILE A 106 -7.09 -5.78 -4.01
CA ILE A 106 -7.59 -4.41 -4.06
C ILE A 106 -7.82 -3.97 -5.50
N GLU A 107 -6.99 -4.40 -6.46
CA GLU A 107 -7.21 -4.12 -7.89
C GLU A 107 -8.54 -4.72 -8.38
N THR A 108 -8.80 -5.99 -8.05
CA THR A 108 -10.09 -6.66 -8.34
C THR A 108 -11.26 -5.90 -7.73
N LYS A 109 -11.12 -5.39 -6.49
CA LYS A 109 -12.17 -4.56 -5.87
C LYS A 109 -12.36 -3.22 -6.55
N LEU A 110 -11.29 -2.60 -7.04
CA LEU A 110 -11.40 -1.38 -7.83
C LEU A 110 -12.12 -1.66 -9.16
N GLU A 111 -11.79 -2.76 -9.83
CA GLU A 111 -12.45 -3.18 -11.08
C GLU A 111 -13.95 -3.48 -10.88
N GLU A 112 -14.33 -4.17 -9.79
CA GLU A 112 -15.74 -4.39 -9.41
C GLU A 112 -16.52 -3.06 -9.24
N THR A 113 -15.82 -1.99 -8.87
CA THR A 113 -16.42 -0.64 -8.72
C THR A 113 -16.34 0.22 -10.00
N GLY A 114 -15.76 -0.31 -11.08
CA GLY A 114 -15.54 0.41 -12.34
C GLY A 114 -14.37 1.41 -12.30
N LEU A 115 -13.39 1.17 -11.43
CA LEU A 115 -12.20 2.02 -11.23
C LEU A 115 -10.94 1.28 -11.70
N SER A 116 -10.01 2.02 -12.30
CA SER A 116 -8.68 1.51 -12.69
C SER A 116 -7.58 2.20 -11.88
N VAL A 117 -6.54 1.44 -11.55
CA VAL A 117 -5.37 1.94 -10.81
C VAL A 117 -4.47 2.74 -11.76
N GLU A 118 -4.04 3.93 -11.34
CA GLU A 118 -2.89 4.57 -12.00
C GLU A 118 -1.63 3.78 -11.65
N SER A 119 -1.04 3.08 -12.63
CA SER A 119 0.24 2.38 -12.45
C SER A 119 1.29 3.33 -11.84
N PRO A 120 2.10 2.89 -10.87
CA PRO A 120 3.21 3.71 -10.38
C PRO A 120 4.13 4.01 -11.56
N VAL A 121 4.41 5.30 -11.79
CA VAL A 121 5.48 5.68 -12.72
C VAL A 121 6.79 5.20 -12.10
N ASP A 122 7.29 4.07 -12.59
CA ASP A 122 8.62 3.55 -12.31
C ASP A 122 9.62 4.54 -12.91
N SER A 123 9.98 5.56 -12.14
CA SER A 123 10.99 6.54 -12.53
C SER A 123 11.72 7.01 -11.28
N PHE A 124 12.58 6.15 -10.76
CA PHE A 124 13.78 6.66 -10.12
C PHE A 124 14.76 7.05 -11.24
N PRO A 125 15.15 8.33 -11.37
CA PRO A 125 16.39 8.64 -12.06
C PRO A 125 17.56 8.01 -11.27
N PRO A 126 18.60 7.49 -11.93
CA PRO A 126 19.80 7.04 -11.23
C PRO A 126 20.35 8.22 -10.44
N ARG A 127 20.69 8.00 -9.15
CA ARG A 127 21.48 8.95 -8.37
C ARG A 127 22.83 9.10 -9.09
N SER A 128 22.99 10.18 -9.85
CA SER A 128 24.30 10.69 -10.20
C SER A 128 24.98 11.15 -8.91
N SER A 129 25.91 10.32 -8.44
CA SER A 129 26.84 10.70 -7.40
C SER A 129 27.86 11.64 -8.05
N ALA A 130 27.56 12.94 -8.04
CA ALA A 130 28.59 13.94 -8.30
C ALA A 130 29.37 14.16 -7.00
N ARG A 131 30.57 13.57 -6.94
CA ARG A 131 31.66 14.05 -6.08
C ARG A 131 32.93 14.04 -6.92
N ASP A 132 33.48 15.26 -7.00
CA ASP A 132 34.80 15.71 -7.46
C ASP A 132 35.10 15.66 -8.98
#